data_AF-A0A7W7WLL7-F1
#
_entry.id   AF-A0A7W7WLL7-F1
#
_cell.length_a   1.000
_cell.length_b   1.000
_cell.length_c   1.000
_cell.angle_alpha   90.00
_cell.angle_beta   90.00
_cell.angle_gamma   90.00
#
_symmetry.space_group_name_H-M   'P 1'
#
loop_
_entity.id
_entity.type
_entity.pdbx_description
1 polymer ?
#
loop_
_entity_poly.entity_id
_entity_poly.type
_entity_poly.pdbx_seq_one_letter_code
_entity_poly.pdbx_strand_id
1 'polypeptide(L)'
;MAAATPRRAVKMIDARKRARELSAGIAERHQRLLDRAERFLLAQEKTDQQVRAINARIKDLHAEVEEVRLAGQADLARVAAEMAELGCSRKEIAERLGVDPAEVRRLLAAVRRNDPVRTSAGRVSRLQSVEPEEASTERPQPVTLFDTTGD
;
A
#
# COMPACT_ATOMS: atom_id res chain seq x y z
N MET A 1 86.71 0.63 -1.11
CA MET A 1 86.14 0.80 0.25
C MET A 1 85.03 -0.23 0.42
N ALA A 2 85.24 -1.27 1.23
CA ALA A 2 84.27 -2.35 1.43
C ALA A 2 83.30 -1.98 2.57
N ALA A 3 82.01 -1.86 2.27
CA ALA A 3 80.98 -1.58 3.26
C ALA A 3 80.76 -2.80 4.18
N ALA A 4 80.88 -2.61 5.48
CA ALA A 4 80.70 -3.65 6.49
C ALA A 4 79.26 -4.23 6.44
N THR A 5 79.14 -5.55 6.33
CA THR A 5 77.83 -6.23 6.30
C THR A 5 77.10 -6.05 7.64
N PRO A 6 75.86 -5.51 7.67
CA PRO A 6 75.17 -5.25 8.92
C PRO A 6 74.86 -6.54 9.68
N ARG A 7 75.09 -6.52 11.01
CA ARG A 7 74.94 -7.65 11.92
C ARG A 7 73.50 -8.21 11.87
N ARG A 8 73.34 -9.54 11.86
CA ARG A 8 72.05 -10.27 11.72
C ARG A 8 70.92 -9.75 12.64
N ALA A 9 71.26 -9.33 13.86
CA ALA A 9 70.32 -8.75 14.81
C ALA A 9 69.70 -7.42 14.35
N VAL A 10 70.49 -6.55 13.70
CA VAL A 10 70.02 -5.26 13.18
C VAL A 10 68.98 -5.49 12.07
N LYS A 11 69.25 -6.42 11.14
CA LYS A 11 68.30 -6.81 10.09
C LYS A 11 66.98 -7.36 10.64
N MET A 12 67.04 -8.14 11.73
CA MET A 12 65.85 -8.66 12.40
C MET A 12 65.02 -7.55 13.08
N ILE A 13 65.68 -6.57 13.68
CA ILE A 13 65.02 -5.41 14.30
C ILE A 13 64.33 -4.56 13.22
N ASP A 14 65.01 -4.28 12.11
CA ASP A 14 64.45 -3.51 11.00
C ASP A 14 63.27 -4.23 10.34
N ALA A 15 63.37 -5.55 10.15
CA ALA A 15 62.26 -6.36 9.62
C ALA A 15 61.03 -6.31 10.55
N ARG A 16 61.24 -6.41 11.87
CA ARG A 16 60.15 -6.28 12.85
C ARG A 16 59.55 -4.88 12.86
N LYS A 17 60.37 -3.84 12.73
CA LYS A 17 59.90 -2.45 12.66
C LYS A 17 59.02 -2.24 11.42
N ARG A 18 59.47 -2.68 10.25
CA ARG A 18 58.68 -2.62 9.00
C ARG A 18 57.39 -3.44 9.08
N ALA A 19 57.44 -4.64 9.68
CA ALA A 19 56.23 -5.44 9.88
C ALA A 19 55.20 -4.70 10.74
N ARG A 20 55.62 -4.04 11.83
CA ARG A 20 54.74 -3.23 12.68
C ARG A 20 54.16 -2.02 11.95
N GLU A 21 54.98 -1.31 11.19
CA GLU A 21 54.54 -0.15 10.41
C GLU A 21 53.51 -0.55 9.34
N LEU A 22 53.73 -1.66 8.64
CA LEU A 22 52.77 -2.20 7.66
C LEU A 22 51.49 -2.66 8.34
N SER A 23 51.57 -3.36 9.47
CA SER A 23 50.39 -3.75 10.25
C SER A 23 49.59 -2.53 10.73
N ALA A 24 50.25 -1.47 11.18
CA ALA A 24 49.60 -0.23 11.59
C ALA A 24 48.90 0.47 10.41
N GLY A 25 49.57 0.58 9.25
CA GLY A 25 48.97 1.18 8.05
C GLY A 25 47.78 0.40 7.51
N ILE A 26 47.83 -0.94 7.57
CA ILE A 26 46.70 -1.81 7.24
C ILE A 26 45.55 -1.59 8.22
N ALA A 27 45.83 -1.61 9.54
CA ALA A 27 44.82 -1.40 10.57
C ALA A 27 44.12 -0.04 10.43
N GLU A 28 44.87 1.03 10.20
CA GLU A 28 44.29 2.37 9.98
C GLU A 28 43.39 2.41 8.74
N ARG A 29 43.83 1.79 7.63
CA ARG A 29 43.01 1.69 6.42
C ARG A 29 41.73 0.91 6.69
N HIS A 30 41.80 -0.20 7.41
CA HIS A 30 40.61 -0.99 7.77
C HIS A 30 39.66 -0.20 8.65
N GLN A 31 40.16 0.53 9.66
CA GLN A 31 39.31 1.37 10.50
C GLN A 31 38.57 2.42 9.65
N ARG A 32 39.27 3.11 8.76
CA ARG A 32 38.65 4.08 7.84
C ARG A 32 37.61 3.46 6.92
N LEU A 33 37.78 2.19 6.54
CA LEU A 33 36.79 1.46 5.72
C LEU A 33 35.56 1.08 6.56
N LEU A 34 35.76 0.65 7.81
CA LEU A 34 34.66 0.35 8.73
C LEU A 34 33.83 1.60 9.03
N ASP A 35 34.47 2.73 9.33
CA ASP A 35 33.78 4.00 9.59
C ASP A 35 32.94 4.46 8.37
N ARG A 36 33.45 4.21 7.16
CA ARG A 36 32.72 4.51 5.92
C ARG A 36 31.56 3.57 5.69
N ALA A 37 31.74 2.28 5.97
CA ALA A 37 30.69 1.28 5.86
C ALA A 37 29.55 1.57 6.83
N GLU A 38 29.85 1.94 8.08
CA GLU A 38 28.86 2.35 9.07
C GLU A 38 28.05 3.56 8.58
N ARG A 39 28.74 4.62 8.12
CA ARG A 39 28.06 5.81 7.57
C ARG A 39 27.18 5.47 6.37
N PHE A 40 27.61 4.57 5.50
CA PHE A 40 26.83 4.13 4.37
C PHE A 40 25.56 3.40 4.80
N LEU A 41 25.66 2.46 5.74
CA LEU A 41 24.51 1.71 6.24
C LEU A 41 23.51 2.62 6.95
N LEU A 42 23.97 3.53 7.80
CA LEU A 42 23.11 4.52 8.46
C LEU A 42 22.40 5.43 7.45
N ALA A 43 23.11 5.86 6.39
CA ALA A 43 22.51 6.65 5.33
C ALA A 43 21.45 5.85 4.56
N GLN A 44 21.74 4.60 4.23
CA GLN A 44 20.81 3.69 3.55
C GLN A 44 19.54 3.47 4.39
N GLU A 45 19.68 3.14 5.67
CA GLU A 45 18.54 2.96 6.58
C GLU A 45 17.68 4.22 6.67
N LYS A 46 18.31 5.39 6.80
CA LYS A 46 17.61 6.68 6.83
C LYS A 46 16.85 6.92 5.53
N THR A 47 17.47 6.65 4.38
CA THR A 47 16.83 6.78 3.08
C THR A 47 15.63 5.84 2.97
N ASP A 48 15.77 4.57 3.35
CA ASP A 48 14.69 3.59 3.31
C ASP A 48 13.52 3.99 4.21
N GLN A 49 13.81 4.50 5.41
CA GLN A 49 12.79 5.04 6.31
C GLN A 49 12.06 6.24 5.70
N GLN A 50 12.80 7.16 5.08
CA GLN A 50 12.21 8.33 4.41
C GLN A 50 11.33 7.93 3.23
N VAL A 51 11.79 6.99 2.39
CA VAL A 51 11.01 6.47 1.26
C VAL A 51 9.73 5.79 1.75
N ARG A 52 9.81 4.96 2.80
CA ARG A 52 8.61 4.34 3.42
C ARG A 52 7.63 5.39 3.93
N ALA A 53 8.11 6.43 4.61
CA ALA A 53 7.26 7.50 5.11
C ALA A 53 6.59 8.30 3.98
N ILE A 54 7.32 8.60 2.90
CA ILE A 54 6.78 9.28 1.72
C ILE A 54 5.70 8.40 1.05
N ASN A 55 5.97 7.11 0.87
CA ASN A 55 5.01 6.19 0.26
C ASN A 55 3.74 6.03 1.12
N ALA A 56 3.85 6.05 2.44
CA ALA A 56 2.69 6.07 3.32
C ALA A 56 1.83 7.32 3.08
N ARG A 57 2.45 8.51 3.08
CA ARG A 57 1.75 9.77 2.80
C ARG A 57 1.10 9.81 1.42
N ILE A 58 1.76 9.26 0.40
CA ILE A 58 1.18 9.16 -0.95
C ILE A 58 -0.10 8.32 -0.93
N LYS A 59 -0.12 7.20 -0.19
CA LYS A 59 -1.33 6.38 -0.05
C LYS A 59 -2.45 7.15 0.64
N ASP A 60 -2.14 7.86 1.72
CA ASP A 60 -3.13 8.65 2.45
C ASP A 60 -3.71 9.76 1.55
N LEU A 61 -2.86 10.47 0.81
CA LEU A 61 -3.29 11.48 -0.16
C LEU A 61 -4.15 10.90 -1.28
N HIS A 62 -3.83 9.70 -1.78
CA HIS A 62 -4.69 9.03 -2.76
C HIS A 62 -6.07 8.70 -2.19
N ALA A 63 -6.14 8.25 -0.93
CA ALA A 63 -7.42 8.02 -0.26
C ALA A 63 -8.22 9.32 -0.11
N GLU A 64 -7.58 10.39 0.35
CA GLU A 64 -8.19 11.71 0.50
C GLU A 64 -8.70 12.26 -0.85
N VAL A 65 -7.92 12.11 -1.92
CA VAL A 65 -8.35 12.51 -3.28
C VAL A 65 -9.59 11.75 -3.71
N GLU A 66 -9.67 10.44 -3.46
CA GLU A 66 -10.85 9.66 -3.80
C GLU A 66 -12.07 10.05 -2.95
N GLU A 67 -11.88 10.31 -1.66
CA GLU A 67 -12.96 10.82 -0.80
C GLU A 67 -13.50 12.17 -1.28
N VAL A 68 -12.62 13.13 -1.57
CA VAL A 68 -12.99 14.45 -2.11
C VAL A 68 -13.68 14.31 -3.45
N ARG A 69 -13.18 13.42 -4.33
CA ARG A 69 -13.79 13.15 -5.62
C ARG A 69 -15.20 12.57 -5.47
N LEU A 70 -15.40 11.60 -4.58
CA LEU A 70 -16.70 10.99 -4.33
C LEU A 70 -17.69 12.01 -3.73
N ALA A 71 -17.24 12.81 -2.76
CA ALA A 71 -18.04 13.88 -2.19
C ALA A 71 -18.46 14.92 -3.25
N GLY A 72 -17.51 15.39 -4.05
CA GLY A 72 -17.78 16.31 -5.15
C GLY A 72 -18.74 15.73 -6.19
N GLN A 73 -18.59 14.45 -6.55
CA GLN A 73 -19.53 13.78 -7.45
C GLN A 73 -20.94 13.68 -6.86
N ALA A 74 -21.06 13.43 -5.56
CA ALA A 74 -22.35 13.39 -4.88
C ALA A 74 -23.03 14.77 -4.88
N ASP A 75 -22.27 15.83 -4.61
CA ASP A 75 -22.78 17.21 -4.66
C ASP A 75 -23.22 17.62 -6.07
N LEU A 76 -22.41 17.31 -7.10
CA LEU A 76 -22.76 17.56 -8.50
C LEU A 76 -24.03 16.78 -8.90
N ALA A 77 -24.16 15.54 -8.43
CA ALA A 77 -25.33 14.72 -8.68
C ALA A 77 -26.58 15.28 -8.00
N ARG A 78 -26.46 15.78 -6.76
CA ARG A 78 -27.54 16.48 -6.04
C ARG A 78 -28.02 17.70 -6.80
N VAL A 79 -27.11 18.59 -7.24
CA VAL A 79 -27.48 19.79 -8.01
C VAL A 79 -28.20 19.42 -9.30
N ALA A 80 -27.71 18.42 -10.04
CA ALA A 80 -28.38 17.96 -11.26
C ALA A 80 -29.79 17.40 -10.99
N ALA A 81 -29.98 16.71 -9.86
CA ALA A 81 -31.30 16.21 -9.44
C ALA A 81 -32.25 17.34 -9.06
N GLU A 82 -31.80 18.32 -8.26
CA GLU A 82 -32.58 19.52 -7.91
C GLU A 82 -33.04 20.27 -9.16
N MET A 83 -32.16 20.44 -10.17
CA MET A 83 -32.55 21.06 -11.45
C MET A 83 -33.60 20.24 -12.21
N ALA A 84 -33.52 18.92 -12.17
CA ALA A 84 -34.50 18.04 -12.79
C ALA A 84 -35.85 18.07 -12.06
N GLU A 85 -35.86 18.20 -10.74
CA GLU A 85 -37.07 18.38 -9.91
C GLU A 85 -37.77 19.71 -10.22
N LEU A 86 -37.00 20.75 -10.54
CA LEU A 86 -37.50 22.03 -11.04
C LEU A 86 -38.03 21.97 -12.49
N GLY A 87 -38.05 20.78 -13.09
CA GLY A 87 -38.63 20.54 -14.43
C GLY A 87 -37.66 20.77 -15.59
N CYS A 88 -36.36 21.00 -15.34
CA CYS A 88 -35.39 21.14 -16.42
C CYS A 88 -35.19 19.79 -17.14
N SER A 89 -35.18 19.83 -18.47
CA SER A 89 -34.82 18.66 -19.28
C SER A 89 -33.32 18.38 -19.18
N ARG A 90 -32.90 17.14 -19.45
CA ARG A 90 -31.47 16.77 -19.41
C ARG A 90 -30.60 17.60 -20.35
N LYS A 91 -31.15 18.03 -21.48
CA LYS A 91 -30.45 18.87 -22.47
C LYS A 91 -30.22 20.28 -21.91
N GLU A 92 -31.24 20.88 -21.30
CA GLU A 92 -31.12 22.19 -20.65
C GLU A 92 -30.17 22.16 -19.46
N ILE A 93 -30.18 21.08 -18.67
CA ILE A 93 -29.22 20.90 -17.57
C ILE A 93 -27.78 20.81 -18.12
N ALA A 94 -27.56 20.04 -19.19
CA ALA A 94 -26.25 19.92 -19.84
C ALA A 94 -25.74 21.27 -20.36
N GLU A 95 -26.60 22.01 -21.05
CA GLU A 95 -26.27 23.35 -21.58
C GLU A 95 -25.97 24.35 -20.45
N ARG A 96 -26.77 24.37 -19.37
CA ARG A 96 -26.59 25.30 -18.25
C ARG A 96 -25.36 25.00 -17.40
N LEU A 97 -25.05 23.72 -17.19
CA LEU A 97 -23.91 23.29 -16.40
C LEU A 97 -22.61 23.16 -17.24
N GLY A 98 -22.71 23.31 -18.56
CA GLY A 98 -21.57 23.18 -19.47
C GLY A 98 -20.96 21.78 -19.51
N VAL A 99 -21.78 20.75 -19.26
CA VAL A 99 -21.35 19.34 -19.19
C VAL A 99 -21.97 18.52 -20.31
N ASP A 100 -21.34 17.39 -20.65
CA ASP A 100 -21.87 16.50 -21.66
C ASP A 100 -23.24 15.89 -21.24
N PRO A 101 -24.22 15.72 -22.15
CA PRO A 101 -25.50 15.09 -21.83
C PRO A 101 -25.37 13.66 -21.28
N ALA A 102 -24.32 12.92 -21.62
CA ALA A 102 -23.99 11.64 -20.99
C ALA A 102 -23.58 11.81 -19.53
N GLU A 103 -22.89 12.88 -19.17
CA GLU A 103 -22.53 13.17 -17.78
C GLU A 103 -23.76 13.48 -16.94
N VAL A 104 -24.68 14.31 -17.43
CA VAL A 104 -25.96 14.56 -16.76
C VAL A 104 -26.73 13.24 -16.52
N ARG A 105 -26.75 12.34 -17.51
CA ARG A 105 -27.35 11.00 -17.34
C ARG A 105 -26.66 10.19 -16.24
N ARG A 106 -25.32 10.22 -16.17
CA ARG A 106 -24.55 9.50 -15.14
C ARG A 106 -24.82 10.06 -13.74
N LEU A 107 -24.82 11.38 -13.59
CA LEU A 107 -25.10 12.08 -12.34
C LEU A 107 -26.50 11.74 -11.81
N LEU A 108 -27.53 11.87 -12.66
CA LEU A 108 -28.91 11.52 -12.28
C LEU A 108 -29.07 10.02 -11.96
N ALA A 109 -28.34 9.15 -12.64
CA ALA A 109 -28.33 7.71 -12.33
C ALA A 109 -27.58 7.39 -11.01
N ALA A 110 -26.60 8.21 -10.62
CA ALA A 110 -25.91 8.07 -9.34
C ALA A 110 -26.83 8.40 -8.17
N VAL A 111 -27.58 9.51 -8.24
CA VAL A 111 -28.59 9.85 -7.21
C VAL A 111 -29.60 8.72 -7.01
N ARG A 112 -30.17 8.21 -8.11
CA ARG A 112 -31.16 7.10 -8.07
C ARG A 112 -30.65 5.81 -7.45
N ARG A 113 -29.33 5.56 -7.50
CA ARG A 113 -28.70 4.38 -6.91
C ARG A 113 -28.41 4.56 -5.42
N ASN A 114 -28.17 5.79 -4.99
CA ASN A 114 -27.90 6.13 -3.60
C ASN A 114 -29.15 6.53 -2.80
N ASP A 115 -30.33 6.44 -3.42
CA ASP A 115 -31.60 6.82 -2.82
C ASP A 115 -32.12 5.69 -1.88
N PRO A 116 -32.08 5.85 -0.54
CA PRO A 116 -32.45 4.78 0.40
C PRO A 116 -33.95 4.46 0.39
N VAL A 117 -34.78 5.30 -0.24
CA VAL A 117 -36.24 5.17 -0.26
C VAL A 117 -36.71 4.01 -1.17
N ARG A 118 -35.85 3.46 -2.03
CA ARG A 118 -36.24 2.47 -3.05
C ARG A 118 -35.90 1.01 -2.73
N THR A 119 -35.18 0.73 -1.64
CA THR A 119 -34.75 -0.64 -1.30
C THR A 119 -35.79 -1.49 -0.55
N SER A 120 -36.94 -0.94 -0.14
CA SER A 120 -37.97 -1.70 0.59
C SER A 120 -39.35 -1.81 -0.10
N ALA A 121 -39.61 -1.08 -1.20
CA ALA A 121 -40.97 -0.95 -1.75
C ALA A 121 -41.20 -1.63 -3.12
N GLY A 122 -40.25 -2.43 -3.63
CA GLY A 122 -40.31 -2.89 -5.03
C GLY A 122 -40.19 -4.39 -5.29
N ARG A 123 -40.06 -5.24 -4.26
CA ARG A 123 -39.95 -6.70 -4.46
C ARG A 123 -41.04 -7.44 -3.67
N VAL A 124 -42.29 -7.19 -4.02
CA VAL A 124 -43.38 -8.06 -3.61
C VAL A 124 -44.21 -8.41 -4.86
N SER A 125 -44.45 -9.72 -4.99
CA SER A 125 -45.48 -10.33 -5.82
C SER A 125 -45.13 -10.63 -7.28
N ARG A 126 -44.47 -11.78 -7.48
CA ARG A 126 -44.93 -12.75 -8.46
C ARG A 126 -44.78 -14.17 -7.92
N LEU A 127 -45.84 -14.58 -7.23
CA LEU A 127 -46.37 -15.93 -7.10
C LEU A 127 -45.56 -17.04 -7.78
N GLN A 128 -44.98 -17.94 -6.97
CA GLN A 128 -45.06 -19.37 -7.25
C GLN A 128 -45.39 -20.08 -5.96
N SER A 129 -46.66 -20.45 -5.87
CA SER A 129 -47.16 -21.51 -5.00
C SER A 129 -46.44 -22.80 -5.37
N VAL A 130 -45.72 -23.39 -4.43
CA VAL A 130 -45.46 -24.83 -4.41
C VAL A 130 -45.68 -25.28 -2.97
N GLU A 131 -46.64 -26.17 -2.82
CA GLU A 131 -47.08 -26.78 -1.56
C GLU A 131 -45.96 -27.60 -0.88
N PRO A 132 -46.10 -27.89 0.43
CA PRO A 132 -45.10 -28.61 1.20
C PRO A 132 -45.29 -30.12 1.01
N GLU A 133 -44.22 -30.84 0.66
CA GLU A 133 -44.19 -32.30 0.78
C GLU A 133 -43.14 -32.68 1.82
N GLU A 134 -43.62 -33.25 2.93
CA GLU A 134 -42.81 -33.85 3.98
C GLU A 134 -42.09 -35.10 3.46
N ALA A 135 -40.80 -35.23 3.72
CA ALA A 135 -40.16 -36.52 3.85
C ALA A 135 -38.99 -36.42 4.83
N SER A 136 -39.25 -36.97 6.01
CA SER A 136 -38.34 -37.35 7.09
C SER A 136 -37.08 -38.10 6.63
N THR A 137 -36.20 -38.35 7.62
CA THR A 137 -35.06 -39.30 7.67
C THR A 137 -33.72 -38.76 7.15
N GLU A 138 -32.57 -38.96 7.80
CA GLU A 138 -32.21 -39.54 9.09
C GLU A 138 -30.70 -39.31 9.27
N ARG A 139 -30.33 -38.79 10.45
CA ARG A 139 -29.03 -38.83 11.16
C ARG A 139 -27.74 -38.18 10.59
N PRO A 140 -26.94 -37.56 11.48
CA PRO A 140 -25.61 -37.02 11.22
C PRO A 140 -24.49 -38.04 11.50
N GLN A 141 -23.24 -37.66 11.15
CA GLN A 141 -21.89 -38.10 11.63
C GLN A 141 -20.99 -38.61 10.48
N PRO A 142 -19.64 -38.63 10.62
CA PRO A 142 -18.83 -38.32 11.81
C PRO A 142 -17.72 -37.28 11.62
N VAL A 143 -17.39 -36.65 12.73
CA VAL A 143 -16.17 -35.85 12.94
C VAL A 143 -14.98 -36.81 12.96
N THR A 144 -14.01 -36.67 12.06
CA THR A 144 -12.76 -37.42 12.15
C THR A 144 -11.82 -36.72 13.12
N LEU A 145 -11.76 -37.30 14.33
CA LEU A 145 -10.76 -37.11 15.36
C LEU A 145 -9.50 -37.89 14.95
N PHE A 146 -8.32 -37.26 14.89
CA PHE A 146 -7.03 -37.95 15.00
C PHE A 146 -5.94 -36.99 15.54
N ASP A 147 -5.59 -37.24 16.82
CA ASP A 147 -4.30 -37.15 17.55
C ASP A 147 -3.19 -36.24 16.97
N THR A 148 -2.65 -35.19 17.62
CA THR A 148 -1.91 -35.06 18.90
C THR A 148 -0.84 -36.11 19.20
N THR A 149 0.45 -35.70 19.08
CA THR A 149 1.66 -36.19 19.81
C THR A 149 2.05 -37.66 19.60
N GLY A 150 3.30 -38.08 19.41
CA GLY A 150 4.62 -37.50 19.60
C GLY A 150 5.56 -38.69 19.81
N ASP A 151 6.70 -38.71 19.11
CA ASP A 151 7.85 -39.57 19.38
C ASP A 151 9.12 -38.76 19.03
#